data_AF-A0A1M5LKV9-F1
#
_entry.id   AF-A0A1M5LKV9-F1
#
_cell.length_a   1.000
_cell.length_b   1.000
_cell.length_c   1.000
_cell.angle_alpha   90.00
_cell.angle_beta   90.00
_cell.angle_gamma   90.00
#
_symmetry.space_group_name_H-M   'P 1'
#
loop_
_entity.id
_entity.type
_entity.pdbx_description
1 polymer ?
#
loop_
_entity_poly.entity_id
_entity_poly.type
_entity_poly.pdbx_seq_one_letter_code
_entity_poly.pdbx_strand_id
1 'polypeptide(L)'
;MQFNIIIDTLDKFARENTFLSMMILAILGNLLYDIFKKLMYYTAVSTKNATKSTGKVISKWNRKNIEYLIKNYKEDIIKVEKVKNNEQVMYYELLHDLHHNLLMFFTILILYFIVLKLDNPILFYGLLGASSRYLISIFASIYYRNTLFENARNFDKYKLKKEKRILLLEKIL
;
A
#
# COMPACT_ATOMS: atom_id res chain seq x y z
N MET A 1 -10.07 33.99 -21.40
CA MET A 1 -10.75 33.16 -22.40
C MET A 1 -10.00 31.85 -22.69
N GLN A 2 -8.70 31.86 -23.00
CA GLN A 2 -7.92 30.62 -23.24
C GLN A 2 -7.77 29.71 -22.00
N PHE A 3 -7.61 30.28 -20.80
CA PHE A 3 -7.43 29.49 -19.57
C PHE A 3 -8.67 28.66 -19.19
N ASN A 4 -9.88 29.22 -19.37
CA ASN A 4 -11.13 28.50 -19.13
C ASN A 4 -11.33 27.36 -20.12
N ILE A 5 -10.95 27.54 -21.39
CA ILE A 5 -10.99 26.49 -22.40
C ILE A 5 -10.04 25.35 -22.06
N ILE A 6 -8.83 25.67 -21.55
CA ILE A 6 -7.87 24.66 -21.09
C ILE A 6 -8.42 23.90 -19.88
N ILE A 7 -9.00 24.60 -18.91
CA ILE A 7 -9.63 23.97 -17.74
C ILE A 7 -10.79 23.06 -18.16
N ASP A 8 -11.68 23.52 -19.03
CA ASP A 8 -12.81 22.73 -19.51
C ASP A 8 -12.34 21.50 -20.31
N THR A 9 -11.27 21.64 -21.09
CA THR A 9 -10.68 20.53 -21.83
C THR A 9 -10.03 19.52 -20.89
N LEU A 10 -9.32 19.98 -19.86
CA LEU A 10 -8.72 19.12 -18.83
C LEU A 10 -9.78 18.45 -17.97
N ASP A 11 -10.86 19.15 -17.60
CA ASP A 11 -11.96 18.57 -16.83
C ASP A 11 -12.72 17.53 -17.65
N LYS A 12 -13.00 17.82 -18.92
CA LYS A 12 -13.63 16.86 -19.83
C LYS A 12 -12.74 15.63 -20.06
N PHE A 13 -11.45 15.83 -20.32
CA PHE A 13 -10.48 14.74 -20.44
C PHE A 13 -10.36 13.93 -19.15
N ALA A 14 -10.31 14.61 -18.00
CA ALA A 14 -10.26 13.96 -16.70
C ALA A 14 -11.52 13.13 -16.46
N ARG A 15 -12.72 13.65 -16.73
CA ARG A 15 -14.00 12.92 -16.62
C ARG A 15 -14.07 11.71 -17.54
N GLU A 16 -13.60 11.84 -18.78
CA GLU A 16 -13.62 10.74 -19.76
C GLU A 16 -12.61 9.64 -19.42
N ASN A 17 -11.47 9.98 -18.81
CA ASN A 17 -10.37 9.06 -18.54
C ASN A 17 -10.18 8.74 -17.05
N THR A 18 -11.08 9.18 -16.16
CA THR A 18 -10.82 9.08 -14.72
C THR A 18 -10.72 7.63 -14.30
N PHE A 19 -11.59 6.77 -14.82
CA PHE A 19 -11.62 5.36 -14.44
C PHE A 19 -10.29 4.66 -14.77
N LEU A 20 -9.78 4.86 -15.98
CA LEU A 20 -8.52 4.27 -16.43
C LEU A 20 -7.32 4.83 -15.65
N SER A 21 -7.31 6.15 -15.41
CA SER A 21 -6.27 6.83 -14.64
C SER A 21 -6.24 6.36 -13.18
N MET A 22 -7.41 6.12 -12.59
CA MET A 22 -7.56 5.59 -11.22
C MET A 22 -7.09 4.14 -11.13
N MET A 23 -7.33 3.31 -12.14
CA MET A 23 -6.76 1.96 -12.21
C MET A 23 -5.22 1.99 -12.25
N ILE A 24 -4.64 2.87 -13.07
CA ILE A 24 -3.18 3.02 -13.16
C ILE A 24 -2.58 3.48 -11.82
N LEU A 25 -3.18 4.50 -11.19
CA LEU A 25 -2.74 5.00 -9.88
C LEU A 25 -2.87 3.94 -8.77
N ALA A 26 -3.91 3.11 -8.81
CA ALA A 26 -4.09 1.98 -7.89
C ALA A 26 -2.97 0.95 -7.98
N ILE A 27 -2.54 0.64 -9.20
CA ILE A 27 -1.42 -0.27 -9.43
C ILE A 27 -0.11 0.37 -8.96
N LEU A 28 0.11 1.65 -9.28
CA LEU A 28 1.32 2.39 -8.87
C LEU A 28 1.45 2.57 -7.37
N GLY A 29 0.34 2.77 -6.65
CA GLY A 29 0.35 2.97 -5.18
C GLY A 29 0.98 1.80 -4.43
N ASN A 30 0.75 0.57 -4.87
CA ASN A 30 1.35 -0.63 -4.27
C ASN A 30 2.85 -0.71 -4.51
N LEU A 31 3.30 -0.37 -5.73
CA LEU A 31 4.73 -0.29 -6.05
C LEU A 31 5.43 0.79 -5.20
N LEU A 32 4.77 1.94 -5.02
CA LEU A 32 5.30 3.02 -4.18
C LEU A 32 5.50 2.58 -2.73
N TYR A 33 4.54 1.86 -2.14
CA TYR A 33 4.66 1.36 -0.77
C TYR A 33 5.90 0.45 -0.59
N ASP A 34 6.12 -0.49 -1.51
CA ASP A 34 7.29 -1.37 -1.49
C ASP A 34 8.61 -0.59 -1.67
N ILE A 35 8.62 0.43 -2.52
CA ILE A 35 9.75 1.34 -2.70
C ILE A 35 10.03 2.11 -1.40
N PHE A 36 9.00 2.68 -0.76
CA PHE A 36 9.14 3.39 0.51
C PHE A 36 9.74 2.51 1.60
N LYS A 37 9.30 1.25 1.72
CA LYS A 37 9.85 0.30 2.70
C LYS A 37 11.33 0.00 2.46
N LYS A 38 11.75 -0.13 1.19
CA LYS A 38 13.16 -0.30 0.80
C LYS A 38 13.99 0.95 1.08
N LEU A 39 13.46 2.13 0.76
CA LEU A 39 14.11 3.41 1.03
C LEU A 39 14.32 3.60 2.53
N MET A 40 13.29 3.39 3.36
CA MET A 40 13.40 3.47 4.82
C MET A 40 14.50 2.56 5.37
N TYR A 41 14.61 1.33 4.88
CA TYR A 41 15.69 0.42 5.26
C TYR A 41 17.08 0.94 4.85
N TYR A 42 17.21 1.44 3.61
CA TYR A 42 18.47 2.00 3.12
C TYR A 42 18.89 3.22 3.94
N THR A 43 17.95 4.12 4.25
CA THR A 43 18.20 5.30 5.08
C THR A 43 18.62 4.90 6.50
N ALA A 44 17.99 3.89 7.09
CA ALA A 44 18.38 3.37 8.40
C ALA A 44 19.83 2.82 8.39
N VAL A 45 20.19 2.01 7.40
CA VAL A 45 21.55 1.47 7.25
C VAL A 45 22.57 2.57 6.97
N SER A 46 22.23 3.55 6.14
CA SER A 46 23.09 4.71 5.87
C SER A 46 23.34 5.54 7.15
N THR A 47 22.31 5.68 7.99
CA THR A 47 22.42 6.36 9.29
C THR A 47 23.44 5.66 10.19
N LYS A 48 23.52 4.33 10.17
CA LYS A 48 24.59 3.58 10.87
C LYS A 48 25.99 3.99 10.43
N ASN A 49 26.21 4.08 9.11
CA ASN A 49 27.51 4.45 8.55
C ASN A 49 27.87 5.89 8.93
N ALA A 50 26.90 6.80 8.88
CA ALA A 50 27.08 8.19 9.29
C ALA A 50 27.34 8.33 10.81
N THR A 51 26.62 7.60 11.66
CA THR A 51 26.86 7.59 13.11
C THR A 51 28.24 7.03 13.45
N LYS A 52 28.69 5.98 12.76
CA LYS A 52 30.02 5.40 12.94
C LYS A 52 31.15 6.34 12.49
N SER A 53 30.94 7.13 11.42
CA SER A 53 31.95 8.08 10.93
C SER A 53 31.98 9.40 11.69
N THR A 54 30.85 9.84 12.26
CA THR A 54 30.73 11.15 12.93
C THR A 54 30.73 11.09 14.46
N GLY A 55 30.60 9.90 15.06
CA GLY A 55 30.48 9.72 16.51
C GLY A 55 29.17 10.25 17.10
N LYS A 56 28.24 10.76 16.28
CA LYS A 56 26.97 11.35 16.73
C LYS A 56 25.93 10.29 17.03
N VAL A 57 25.34 10.36 18.21
CA VAL A 57 24.23 9.50 18.66
C VAL A 57 23.03 9.62 17.72
N ILE A 58 22.35 8.51 17.45
CA ILE A 58 21.16 8.46 16.61
C ILE A 58 20.03 9.26 17.26
N SER A 59 19.33 10.08 16.47
CA SER A 59 18.21 10.87 16.97
C SER A 59 17.07 9.96 17.48
N LYS A 60 16.34 10.43 18.49
CA LYS A 60 15.16 9.73 19.04
C LYS A 60 14.10 9.41 17.97
N TRP A 61 13.96 10.27 16.96
CA TRP A 61 13.05 10.06 15.84
C TRP A 61 13.50 8.91 14.93
N ASN A 62 14.79 8.87 14.58
CA ASN A 62 15.36 7.76 13.80
C ASN A 62 15.28 6.43 14.57
N ARG A 63 15.52 6.46 15.89
CA ARG A 63 15.37 5.28 16.75
C ARG A 63 13.96 4.69 16.67
N LYS A 64 12.93 5.53 16.83
CA LYS A 64 11.52 5.10 16.71
C LYS A 64 11.21 4.52 15.32
N ASN A 65 11.74 5.11 14.26
CA ASN A 65 11.54 4.61 12.90
C ASN A 65 12.19 3.24 12.69
N ILE A 66 13.38 3.02 13.26
CA ILE A 66 14.08 1.72 13.23
C ILE A 66 13.29 0.67 14.03
N GLU A 67 12.83 1.01 15.22
CA GLU A 67 11.99 0.14 16.06
C GLU A 67 10.69 -0.25 15.33
N TYR A 68 10.02 0.71 14.69
CA TYR A 68 8.84 0.46 13.86
C TYR A 68 9.13 -0.45 12.67
N LEU A 69 10.29 -0.28 12.02
CA LEU A 69 10.69 -1.13 10.90
C LEU A 69 11.00 -2.56 11.34
N ILE A 70 11.66 -2.74 12.50
CA ILE A 70 11.89 -4.06 13.10
C ILE A 70 10.56 -4.74 13.43
N LYS A 71 9.64 -4.04 14.10
CA LYS A 71 8.31 -4.55 14.43
C LYS A 71 7.57 -5.01 13.17
N ASN A 72 7.55 -4.19 12.13
CA ASN A 72 6.94 -4.56 10.85
C ASN A 72 7.56 -5.81 10.22
N TYR A 73 8.89 -5.97 10.28
CA TYR A 73 9.52 -7.18 9.76
C TYR A 73 9.18 -8.44 10.58
N LYS A 74 9.05 -8.32 11.90
CA LYS A 74 8.64 -9.43 12.77
C LYS A 74 7.18 -9.83 12.49
N GLU A 75 6.27 -8.85 12.40
CA GLU A 75 4.86 -9.08 12.05
C GLU A 75 4.69 -9.66 10.65
N ASP A 76 5.46 -9.17 9.67
CA ASP A 76 5.51 -9.72 8.31
C ASP A 76 5.88 -11.22 8.32
N ILE A 77 6.87 -11.63 9.11
CA ILE A 77 7.29 -13.04 9.22
C ILE A 77 6.14 -13.89 9.78
N ILE A 78 5.53 -13.44 10.88
CA ILE A 78 4.41 -14.14 11.54
C ILE A 78 3.27 -14.34 10.54
N LYS A 79 2.86 -13.30 9.80
CA LYS A 79 1.77 -13.42 8.83
C LYS A 79 2.05 -14.44 7.72
N VAL A 80 3.28 -14.45 7.20
CA VAL A 80 3.69 -15.42 6.18
C VAL A 80 3.74 -16.84 6.75
N GLU A 81 4.18 -16.99 8.00
CA GLU A 81 4.20 -18.28 8.71
C GLU A 81 2.79 -18.85 8.91
N LYS A 82 1.83 -18.01 9.31
CA LYS A 82 0.41 -18.41 9.44
C LYS A 82 -0.16 -18.94 8.12
N VAL A 83 0.18 -18.31 7.00
CA VAL A 83 -0.24 -18.79 5.67
C VAL A 83 0.50 -20.04 5.24
N LYS A 84 1.80 -20.17 5.52
CA LYS A 84 2.53 -21.43 5.32
C LYS A 84 1.85 -22.59 6.06
N ASN A 85 1.37 -22.33 7.28
CA ASN A 85 0.73 -23.32 8.14
C ASN A 85 -0.76 -23.53 7.84
N ASN A 86 -1.30 -22.92 6.78
CA ASN A 86 -2.72 -22.99 6.41
C ASN A 86 -3.69 -22.61 7.55
N GLU A 87 -3.33 -21.65 8.40
CA GLU A 87 -4.20 -21.21 9.50
C GLU A 87 -5.50 -20.60 8.96
N GLN A 88 -6.61 -21.31 9.12
CA GLN A 88 -7.92 -20.95 8.55
C GLN A 88 -8.32 -19.50 8.86
N VAL A 89 -8.05 -19.02 10.07
CA VAL A 89 -8.37 -17.64 10.50
C VAL A 89 -7.74 -16.60 9.56
N MET A 90 -6.46 -16.77 9.19
CA MET A 90 -5.77 -15.85 8.29
C MET A 90 -6.37 -15.85 6.88
N TYR A 91 -6.82 -17.00 6.38
CA TYR A 91 -7.48 -17.08 5.08
C TYR A 91 -8.85 -16.41 5.10
N TYR A 92 -9.64 -16.61 6.17
CA TYR A 92 -10.92 -15.96 6.34
C TYR A 92 -10.77 -14.43 6.42
N GLU A 93 -9.81 -13.93 7.21
CA GLU A 93 -9.52 -12.49 7.28
C GLU A 93 -9.18 -11.91 5.91
N LEU A 94 -8.28 -12.58 5.16
CA LEU A 94 -7.90 -12.15 3.81
C LEU A 94 -9.11 -12.16 2.86
N LEU A 95 -9.93 -13.21 2.86
CA LEU A 95 -11.10 -13.28 1.98
C LEU A 95 -12.18 -12.25 2.36
N HIS A 96 -12.42 -12.08 3.65
CA HIS A 96 -13.39 -11.12 4.18
C HIS A 96 -13.04 -9.70 3.74
N ASP A 97 -11.77 -9.28 3.87
CA ASP A 97 -11.32 -7.95 3.45
C ASP A 97 -11.50 -7.73 1.94
N LEU A 98 -11.20 -8.74 1.12
CA LEU A 98 -11.43 -8.63 -0.33
C LEU A 98 -12.91 -8.50 -0.65
N HIS A 99 -13.72 -9.37 -0.06
CA HIS A 99 -15.15 -9.41 -0.28
C HIS A 99 -15.81 -8.08 0.12
N HIS A 100 -15.44 -7.56 1.29
CA HIS A 100 -15.93 -6.26 1.76
C HIS A 100 -15.56 -5.13 0.78
N ASN A 101 -14.31 -5.06 0.35
CA ASN A 101 -13.87 -4.03 -0.60
C ASN A 101 -14.57 -4.14 -1.97
N LEU A 102 -14.79 -5.37 -2.47
CA LEU A 102 -15.56 -5.61 -3.69
C LEU A 102 -17.01 -5.16 -3.55
N LEU A 103 -17.68 -5.55 -2.45
CA LEU A 103 -19.06 -5.18 -2.19
C LEU A 103 -19.23 -3.65 -2.13
N MET A 104 -18.35 -2.96 -1.41
CA MET A 104 -18.38 -1.51 -1.32
C MET A 104 -18.09 -0.84 -2.66
N PHE A 105 -17.12 -1.36 -3.43
CA PHE A 105 -16.83 -0.86 -4.77
C PHE A 105 -18.05 -0.93 -5.69
N PHE A 106 -18.72 -2.09 -5.78
CA PHE A 106 -19.91 -2.24 -6.62
C PHE A 106 -21.08 -1.38 -6.14
N THR A 107 -21.27 -1.27 -4.83
CA THR A 107 -22.31 -0.40 -4.25
C THR A 107 -22.12 1.05 -4.68
N ILE A 108 -20.89 1.56 -4.58
CA ILE A 108 -20.56 2.94 -4.97
C ILE A 108 -20.64 3.12 -6.48
N LEU A 109 -20.24 2.11 -7.26
CA LEU A 109 -20.35 2.15 -8.72
C LEU A 109 -21.82 2.26 -9.17
N ILE A 110 -22.73 1.52 -8.52
CA ILE A 110 -24.18 1.63 -8.78
C ILE A 110 -24.68 3.04 -8.42
N LEU A 111 -24.31 3.56 -7.25
CA LEU A 111 -24.65 4.94 -6.85
C LEU A 111 -24.10 5.98 -7.82
N TYR A 112 -22.88 5.77 -8.33
CA TYR A 112 -22.25 6.63 -9.32
C TYR A 112 -23.04 6.68 -10.62
N PHE A 113 -23.52 5.54 -11.13
CA PHE A 113 -24.38 5.51 -12.32
C PHE A 113 -25.73 6.20 -12.12
N ILE A 114 -26.29 6.17 -10.91
CA ILE A 114 -27.52 6.89 -10.57
C ILE A 114 -27.27 8.40 -10.56
N VAL A 115 -26.19 8.83 -9.88
CA VAL A 115 -25.84 10.25 -9.74
C VAL A 115 -25.37 10.89 -11.04
N LEU A 116 -24.75 10.12 -11.94
CA LEU A 116 -24.41 10.57 -13.30
C LEU A 116 -25.62 11.15 -14.05
N LYS A 117 -26.85 10.69 -13.74
CA LYS A 117 -28.09 11.22 -14.34
C LYS A 117 -28.58 12.52 -13.69
N LEU A 118 -27.99 12.95 -12.58
CA LEU A 118 -28.43 14.10 -11.78
C LEU A 118 -27.59 15.37 -12.03
N ASP A 119 -26.57 15.30 -12.88
CA ASP A 119 -25.64 16.41 -13.22
C ASP A 119 -25.11 17.20 -12.02
N ASN A 120 -24.97 16.54 -10.87
CA ASN A 120 -24.44 17.16 -9.66
C ASN A 120 -22.92 16.92 -9.54
N PRO A 121 -22.08 17.95 -9.73
CA PRO A 121 -20.63 17.79 -9.76
C PRO A 121 -20.05 17.36 -8.40
N ILE A 122 -20.63 17.81 -7.29
CA ILE A 122 -20.14 17.45 -5.94
C ILE A 122 -20.34 15.95 -5.70
N LEU A 123 -21.54 15.44 -5.99
CA LEU A 123 -21.85 14.03 -5.85
C LEU A 123 -21.02 13.17 -6.83
N PHE A 124 -20.79 13.67 -8.05
CA PHE A 124 -19.93 13.02 -9.04
C PHE A 124 -18.52 12.79 -8.50
N TYR A 125 -17.79 13.85 -8.11
CA TYR A 125 -16.41 13.70 -7.62
C TYR A 125 -16.33 12.96 -6.27
N GLY A 126 -17.36 13.09 -5.42
CA GLY A 126 -17.43 12.35 -4.15
C GLY A 126 -17.49 10.83 -4.37
N LEU A 127 -18.36 10.37 -5.28
CA LEU A 127 -18.50 8.95 -5.62
C LEU A 127 -17.32 8.41 -6.43
N LEU A 128 -16.72 9.26 -7.27
CA LEU A 128 -15.49 8.95 -7.99
C LEU A 128 -14.32 8.71 -7.02
N GLY A 129 -14.13 9.61 -6.06
CA GLY A 129 -13.14 9.45 -4.99
C GLY A 129 -13.39 8.20 -4.15
N ALA A 130 -14.64 7.94 -3.76
CA ALA A 130 -14.98 6.77 -2.96
C ALA A 130 -14.73 5.46 -3.72
N SER A 131 -15.18 5.34 -4.98
CA SER A 131 -14.97 4.14 -5.81
C SER A 131 -13.50 3.89 -6.07
N SER A 132 -12.71 4.93 -6.33
CA SER A 132 -11.27 4.82 -6.53
C SER A 132 -10.56 4.24 -5.31
N ARG A 133 -10.93 4.66 -4.10
CA ARG A 133 -10.37 4.12 -2.85
C ARG A 133 -10.59 2.62 -2.72
N TYR A 134 -11.80 2.13 -3.00
CA TYR A 134 -12.08 0.70 -2.92
C TYR A 134 -11.38 -0.07 -4.03
N LEU A 135 -11.30 0.50 -5.24
CA LEU A 135 -10.55 -0.09 -6.35
C LEU A 135 -9.06 -0.26 -5.99
N ILE A 136 -8.44 0.78 -5.44
CA ILE A 136 -7.07 0.72 -4.90
C ILE A 136 -6.94 -0.38 -3.85
N SER A 137 -7.90 -0.45 -2.93
CA SER A 137 -7.90 -1.44 -1.84
C SER A 137 -8.03 -2.88 -2.37
N ILE A 138 -8.84 -3.12 -3.40
CA ILE A 138 -8.98 -4.42 -4.07
C ILE A 138 -7.64 -4.85 -4.69
N PHE A 139 -7.04 -3.99 -5.52
CA PHE A 139 -5.77 -4.30 -6.18
C PHE A 139 -4.64 -4.49 -5.16
N ALA A 140 -4.57 -3.65 -4.14
CA ALA A 140 -3.62 -3.79 -3.03
C ALA A 140 -3.80 -5.11 -2.31
N SER A 141 -5.03 -5.49 -2.01
CA SER A 141 -5.36 -6.74 -1.33
C SER A 141 -5.00 -7.97 -2.19
N ILE A 142 -5.26 -7.94 -3.50
CA ILE A 142 -4.86 -9.00 -4.44
C ILE A 142 -3.34 -9.12 -4.53
N TYR A 143 -2.65 -8.00 -4.76
CA TYR A 143 -1.18 -7.97 -4.83
C TYR A 143 -0.56 -8.48 -3.53
N TYR A 144 -1.00 -7.95 -2.40
CA TYR A 144 -0.52 -8.37 -1.07
C TYR A 144 -0.69 -9.87 -0.85
N ARG A 145 -1.86 -10.44 -1.17
CA ARG A 145 -2.09 -11.88 -1.09
C ARG A 145 -1.12 -12.67 -1.96
N ASN A 146 -0.96 -12.29 -3.22
CA ASN A 146 -0.05 -12.99 -4.14
C ASN A 146 1.38 -13.00 -3.59
N THR A 147 1.88 -11.84 -3.16
CA THR A 147 3.20 -11.72 -2.53
C THR A 147 3.30 -12.56 -1.25
N LEU A 148 2.25 -12.60 -0.45
CA LEU A 148 2.22 -13.36 0.80
C LEU A 148 2.26 -14.87 0.55
N PHE A 149 1.50 -15.38 -0.43
CA PHE A 149 1.55 -16.79 -0.86
C PHE A 149 2.89 -17.16 -1.48
N GLU A 150 3.48 -16.30 -2.31
CA GLU A 150 4.80 -16.53 -2.89
C GLU A 150 5.89 -16.60 -1.81
N ASN A 151 5.83 -15.71 -0.82
CA ASN A 151 6.74 -15.73 0.33
C ASN A 151 6.52 -16.97 1.22
N ALA A 152 5.27 -17.43 1.38
CA ALA A 152 4.96 -18.64 2.15
C ALA A 152 5.52 -19.90 1.50
N ARG A 153 5.46 -20.00 0.16
CA ARG A 153 6.10 -21.10 -0.60
C ARG A 153 7.61 -21.17 -0.40
N ASN A 154 8.26 -20.01 -0.22
CA ASN A 154 9.70 -19.90 -0.01
C ASN A 154 10.06 -19.46 1.42
N PHE A 155 9.27 -19.88 2.41
CA PHE A 155 9.30 -19.31 3.76
C PHE A 155 10.68 -19.29 4.40
N ASP A 156 11.45 -20.37 4.32
CA ASP A 156 12.74 -20.46 5.03
C ASP A 156 13.75 -19.43 4.47
N LYS A 157 13.78 -19.28 3.13
CA LYS A 157 14.59 -18.25 2.46
C LYS A 157 14.10 -16.83 2.79
N TYR A 158 12.78 -16.64 2.83
CA TYR A 158 12.15 -15.37 3.17
C TYR A 158 12.46 -14.95 4.61
N LYS A 159 12.25 -15.86 5.57
CA LYS A 159 12.51 -15.69 7.00
C LYS A 159 13.97 -15.32 7.25
N LEU A 160 14.90 -16.11 6.70
CA LEU A 160 16.34 -15.85 6.81
C LEU A 160 16.72 -14.45 6.30
N LYS A 161 16.16 -14.02 5.17
CA LYS A 161 16.41 -12.69 4.61
C LYS A 161 15.90 -11.57 5.53
N LYS A 162 14.73 -11.73 6.14
CA LYS A 162 14.12 -10.74 7.03
C LYS A 162 14.81 -10.71 8.39
N GLU A 163 15.17 -11.85 8.96
CA GLU A 163 15.95 -11.95 10.20
C GLU A 163 17.32 -11.29 10.06
N LYS A 164 18.03 -11.49 8.94
CA LYS A 164 19.28 -10.76 8.65
C LYS A 164 19.09 -9.25 8.67
N ARG A 165 17.98 -8.73 8.14
CA ARG A 165 17.66 -7.29 8.17
C ARG A 165 17.34 -6.81 9.59
N ILE A 166 16.56 -7.57 10.33
CA ILE A 166 16.24 -7.28 11.74
C ILE A 166 17.54 -7.19 12.54
N LEU A 167 18.41 -8.19 12.44
CA LEU A 167 19.68 -8.22 13.15
C LEU A 167 20.61 -7.07 12.75
N LEU A 168 20.57 -6.63 11.48
CA LEU A 168 21.30 -5.45 11.04
C LEU A 168 20.74 -4.17 11.67
N LEU A 169 19.42 -4.03 11.79
CA LEU A 169 18.75 -2.87 12.39
C LEU A 169 18.91 -2.83 13.92
N GLU A 170 18.84 -3.98 14.58
CA GLU A 170 19.07 -4.11 16.03
C GLU A 170 20.50 -3.72 16.39
N LYS A 171 21.48 -3.93 15.49
CA LYS A 171 22.86 -3.43 15.63
C LYS A 171 23.03 -1.92 15.41
N ILE A 172 21.97 -1.21 15.01
CA ILE A 172 21.97 0.25 14.81
C ILE A 172 21.44 0.95 16.07
N LEU A 173 20.48 0.33 16.75
CA LEU A 173 19.95 0.77 18.04
C LEU A 173 21.00 0.65 19.15
#